data_AF-A0A965I3C7-F1
#
_entry.id   AF-A0A965I3C7-F1
#
_cell.length_a   1.000
_cell.length_b   1.000
_cell.length_c   1.000
_cell.angle_alpha   90.00
_cell.angle_beta   90.00
_cell.angle_gamma   90.00
#
_symmetry.space_group_name_H-M   'P 1'
#
loop_
_entity.id
_entity.type
_entity.pdbx_description
1 polymer ?
#
loop_
_entity_poly.entity_id
_entity_poly.type
_entity_poly.pdbx_seq_one_letter_code
_entity_poly.pdbx_strand_id
1 'polypeptide(L)'
;MKNYFLSIGLFAFLLTGCSTDAQDGSSVSQANVSDGPSYIVDAAWPKTLPNLWKIGGITGLAVDANDNVWLYNRPNDITALELHAEVGDAECCVMPPSMIHVNRDGDVIGWFDAPQGHGMDVDSQGFVYLGQDTVRKYDPNTGEVVGEIARTPEREGGGRVGLPEWPPERLPGIGSRGPIANFINNLERARNPETPAPNPETVARQQQERMEFRMKYPPETP
;
A
#
# COMPACT_ATOMS: atom_id res chain seq x y z
N MET A 1 1.54 64.24 -48.96
CA MET A 1 0.65 64.45 -50.13
C MET A 1 0.99 63.41 -51.19
N LYS A 2 -0.08 62.79 -51.69
CA LYS A 2 -0.23 61.85 -52.81
C LYS A 2 0.81 61.85 -53.96
N ASN A 3 1.16 60.63 -54.36
CA ASN A 3 1.13 60.05 -55.73
C ASN A 3 2.44 59.66 -56.45
N TYR A 4 2.63 58.33 -56.50
CA TYR A 4 2.83 57.46 -57.67
C TYR A 4 3.43 58.04 -58.97
N PHE A 5 4.52 57.43 -59.43
CA PHE A 5 4.86 57.29 -60.85
C PHE A 5 4.89 55.80 -61.26
N LEU A 6 4.27 55.55 -62.40
CA LEU A 6 4.03 54.28 -63.08
C LEU A 6 5.04 54.12 -64.24
N SER A 7 5.62 52.93 -64.44
CA SER A 7 5.96 52.29 -65.74
C SER A 7 6.89 51.09 -65.47
N ILE A 8 6.44 49.84 -65.62
CA ILE A 8 6.41 49.01 -66.85
C ILE A 8 7.81 48.84 -67.46
N GLY A 9 8.34 47.62 -67.31
CA GLY A 9 9.56 47.15 -67.97
C GLY A 9 9.68 45.64 -67.86
N LEU A 10 9.03 44.95 -68.81
CA LEU A 10 9.06 43.52 -69.04
C LEU A 10 10.49 43.06 -69.41
N PHE A 11 11.08 42.11 -68.68
CA PHE A 11 12.18 41.29 -69.23
C PHE A 11 11.93 39.83 -68.85
N ALA A 12 11.52 39.07 -69.86
CA ALA A 12 11.43 37.62 -69.82
C ALA A 12 12.85 37.03 -69.93
N PHE A 13 13.19 36.09 -69.07
CA PHE A 13 14.22 35.09 -69.38
C PHE A 13 13.70 33.70 -69.04
N LEU A 14 13.86 32.82 -70.02
CA LEU A 14 13.29 31.49 -70.13
C LEU A 14 14.09 30.44 -69.34
N LEU A 15 13.32 29.55 -68.72
CA LEU A 15 13.42 28.08 -68.75
C LEU A 15 14.53 27.32 -67.99
N THR A 16 14.00 26.40 -67.18
CA THR A 16 14.39 24.98 -66.93
C THR A 16 15.18 24.67 -65.67
N GLY A 17 14.51 23.95 -64.77
CA GLY A 17 15.11 23.11 -63.73
C GLY A 17 14.04 22.28 -63.03
N CYS A 18 13.93 21.01 -63.39
CA CYS A 18 13.13 20.01 -62.66
C CYS A 18 13.57 19.93 -61.20
N SER A 19 12.62 19.86 -60.28
CA SER A 19 12.47 18.72 -59.36
C SER A 19 11.19 18.89 -58.55
N THR A 20 10.28 17.93 -58.71
CA THR A 20 9.22 17.62 -57.76
C THR A 20 9.86 17.09 -56.48
N ASP A 21 9.52 17.68 -55.34
CA ASP A 21 9.34 16.93 -54.10
C ASP A 21 8.25 17.62 -53.27
N ALA A 22 7.12 16.93 -53.18
CA ALA A 22 6.05 17.27 -52.26
C ALA A 22 6.56 17.08 -50.83
N GLN A 23 6.88 18.17 -50.15
CA GLN A 23 6.95 18.16 -48.68
C GLN A 23 5.53 18.27 -48.14
N ASP A 24 4.86 17.12 -48.03
CA ASP A 24 3.77 16.94 -47.08
C ASP A 24 4.39 17.02 -45.67
N GLY A 25 4.58 18.25 -45.21
CA GLY A 25 4.98 18.58 -43.86
C GLY A 25 3.82 18.29 -42.92
N SER A 26 3.57 17.02 -42.66
CA SER A 26 2.84 16.57 -41.48
C SER A 26 3.60 17.08 -40.26
N SER A 27 3.23 18.28 -39.82
CA SER A 27 3.58 18.81 -38.52
C SER A 27 2.91 17.91 -37.49
N VAL A 28 3.61 16.84 -37.12
CA VAL A 28 3.36 16.17 -35.85
C VAL A 28 3.61 17.25 -34.82
N SER A 29 2.53 17.86 -34.32
CA SER A 29 2.57 18.66 -33.12
C SER A 29 3.20 17.76 -32.06
N GLN A 30 4.46 18.04 -31.71
CA GLN A 30 5.04 17.50 -30.50
C GLN A 30 4.05 17.86 -29.40
N ALA A 31 3.34 16.86 -28.90
CA ALA A 31 2.58 17.01 -27.68
C ALA A 31 3.58 17.59 -26.67
N ASN A 32 3.29 18.78 -26.17
CA ASN A 32 4.01 19.33 -25.04
C ASN A 32 3.89 18.25 -23.95
N VAL A 33 4.96 17.47 -23.75
CA VAL A 33 5.13 16.69 -22.54
C VAL A 33 5.21 17.77 -21.47
N SER A 34 4.09 18.05 -20.82
CA SER A 34 4.08 18.92 -19.65
C SER A 34 5.07 18.28 -18.69
N ASP A 35 6.16 18.99 -18.36
CA ASP A 35 7.02 18.61 -17.26
C ASP A 35 6.10 18.34 -16.06
N GLY A 36 6.06 17.08 -15.63
CA GLY A 36 5.24 16.67 -14.51
C GLY A 36 5.68 17.37 -13.23
N PRO A 37 4.91 17.24 -12.14
CA PRO A 37 5.34 17.78 -10.86
C PRO A 37 6.71 17.22 -10.46
N SER A 38 7.62 18.10 -10.05
CA SER A 38 8.88 17.72 -9.39
C SER A 38 8.65 17.66 -7.88
N TYR A 39 9.35 16.73 -7.22
CA TYR A 39 9.20 16.49 -5.79
C TYR A 39 10.53 16.65 -5.08
N ILE A 40 10.48 17.21 -3.88
CA ILE A 40 11.60 17.23 -2.93
C ILE A 40 11.15 16.55 -1.64
N VAL A 41 12.09 15.90 -0.95
CA VAL A 41 11.81 15.26 0.34
C VAL A 41 11.91 16.32 1.43
N ASP A 42 10.88 16.40 2.27
CA ASP A 42 10.97 17.11 3.55
C ASP A 42 11.50 16.16 4.63
N ALA A 43 12.76 16.36 5.04
CA ALA A 43 13.40 15.52 6.05
C ALA A 43 12.98 15.87 7.49
N ALA A 44 12.31 17.01 7.70
CA ALA A 44 11.79 17.41 9.01
C ALA A 44 10.39 16.86 9.28
N TRP A 45 9.77 16.21 8.29
CA TRP A 45 8.43 15.63 8.38
C TRP A 45 8.49 14.08 8.34
N PRO A 46 7.71 13.38 9.19
CA PRO A 46 6.93 13.93 10.30
C PRO A 46 7.86 14.41 11.44
N LYS A 47 7.30 15.17 12.38
CA LYS A 47 8.04 15.55 13.60
C LYS A 47 8.33 14.30 14.43
N THR A 48 9.21 14.45 15.42
CA THR A 48 9.50 13.38 16.38
C THR A 48 8.20 12.85 17.00
N LEU A 49 7.99 11.54 16.89
CA LEU A 49 6.80 10.91 17.45
C LEU A 49 6.78 11.03 18.97
N PRO A 50 5.59 11.15 19.58
CA PRO A 50 5.47 11.22 21.02
C PRO A 50 5.82 9.88 21.67
N ASN A 51 5.97 9.88 22.99
CA ASN A 51 6.08 8.67 23.81
C ASN A 51 7.23 7.72 23.41
N LEU A 52 8.30 8.25 22.80
CA LEU A 52 9.49 7.49 22.40
C LEU A 52 9.15 6.35 21.42
N TRP A 53 8.10 6.56 20.63
CA TRP A 53 7.60 5.58 19.69
C TRP A 53 8.59 5.33 18.55
N LYS A 54 8.83 4.04 18.29
CA LYS A 54 9.54 3.57 17.11
C LYS A 54 8.56 2.89 16.18
N ILE A 55 8.43 3.36 14.95
CA ILE A 55 7.55 2.73 13.95
C ILE A 55 8.14 1.37 13.52
N GLY A 56 7.27 0.37 13.37
CA GLY A 56 7.57 -0.92 12.77
C GLY A 56 7.39 -0.90 11.25
N GLY A 57 6.78 -1.94 10.69
CA GLY A 57 6.42 -1.97 9.28
C GLY A 57 5.14 -1.17 9.02
N ILE A 58 5.19 -0.14 8.17
CA ILE A 58 3.99 0.52 7.67
C ILE A 58 3.41 -0.30 6.52
N THR A 59 2.15 -0.71 6.65
CA THR A 59 1.46 -1.53 5.67
C THR A 59 0.38 -0.78 4.90
N GLY A 60 -0.10 0.33 5.44
CA GLY A 60 -1.06 1.21 4.81
C GLY A 60 -0.73 2.67 5.06
N LEU A 61 -0.94 3.49 4.04
CA LEU A 61 -0.89 4.95 4.11
C LEU A 61 -2.11 5.51 3.40
N ALA A 62 -2.75 6.50 4.01
CA ALA A 62 -3.88 7.22 3.42
C ALA A 62 -3.82 8.70 3.80
N VAL A 63 -4.42 9.56 2.97
CA VAL A 63 -4.56 10.99 3.24
C VAL A 63 -6.04 11.30 3.32
N ASP A 64 -6.49 11.88 4.42
CA ASP A 64 -7.90 12.25 4.60
C ASP A 64 -8.21 13.63 3.98
N ALA A 65 -9.49 14.03 4.06
CA ALA A 65 -9.98 15.28 3.49
C ALA A 65 -9.36 16.55 4.10
N ASN A 66 -8.63 16.45 5.22
CA ASN A 66 -7.99 17.56 5.92
C ASN A 66 -6.46 17.56 5.75
N ASP A 67 -5.92 16.82 4.76
CA ASP A 67 -4.48 16.61 4.56
C ASP A 67 -3.78 15.92 5.74
N ASN A 68 -4.49 15.16 6.58
CA ASN A 68 -3.83 14.33 7.59
C ASN A 68 -3.37 13.02 6.95
N VAL A 69 -2.16 12.60 7.30
CA VAL A 69 -1.58 11.33 6.88
C VAL A 69 -1.84 10.28 7.95
N TRP A 70 -2.52 9.21 7.54
CA TRP A 70 -2.81 8.03 8.35
C TRP A 70 -1.76 6.96 8.11
N LEU A 71 -1.26 6.35 9.18
CA LEU A 71 -0.24 5.31 9.19
C LEU A 71 -0.83 4.05 9.83
N TYR A 72 -0.91 2.98 9.05
CA TYR A 72 -1.20 1.65 9.56
C TYR A 72 0.12 0.93 9.80
N ASN A 73 0.46 0.83 11.07
CA ASN A 73 1.72 0.31 11.58
C ASN A 73 1.55 -1.12 12.10
N ARG A 74 2.61 -1.92 11.93
CA ARG A 74 2.76 -3.26 12.53
C ARG A 74 3.72 -3.21 13.71
N PRO A 75 3.24 -2.84 14.92
CA PRO A 75 4.10 -2.70 16.09
C PRO A 75 4.78 -4.02 16.51
N ASN A 76 4.19 -5.17 16.17
CA ASN A 76 4.77 -6.49 16.48
C ASN A 76 5.96 -6.87 15.59
N ASP A 77 6.28 -6.07 14.57
CA ASP A 77 7.50 -6.27 13.78
C ASP A 77 8.76 -5.80 14.52
N ILE A 78 8.58 -4.95 15.53
CA ILE A 78 9.66 -4.42 16.33
C ILE A 78 10.10 -5.49 17.32
N THR A 79 11.40 -5.68 17.45
CA THR A 79 11.98 -6.69 18.33
C THR A 79 12.27 -6.11 19.72
N ALA A 80 12.44 -6.98 20.72
CA ALA A 80 12.87 -6.57 22.05
C ALA A 80 14.22 -5.83 22.07
N LEU A 81 15.09 -6.08 21.08
CA LEU A 81 16.36 -5.35 20.90
C LEU A 81 16.17 -3.89 20.47
N GLU A 82 14.97 -3.54 20.03
CA GLU A 82 14.61 -2.20 19.59
C GLU A 82 13.72 -1.47 20.61
N LEU A 83 13.19 -2.17 21.62
CA LEU A 83 12.23 -1.67 22.61
C LEU A 83 12.85 -1.48 24.00
N HIS A 84 14.09 -0.99 24.04
CA HIS A 84 14.88 -0.87 25.27
C HIS A 84 14.29 0.10 26.33
N ALA A 85 13.46 1.07 25.93
CA ALA A 85 12.74 1.88 26.91
C ALA A 85 11.62 1.11 27.63
N GLU A 86 11.05 0.06 27.02
CA GLU A 86 10.01 -0.76 27.68
C GLU A 86 10.59 -1.63 28.80
N VAL A 87 11.86 -2.02 28.69
CA VAL A 87 12.57 -2.83 29.69
C VAL A 87 13.48 -2.01 30.61
N GLY A 88 13.59 -0.69 30.36
CA GLY A 88 14.24 0.28 31.25
C GLY A 88 15.77 0.36 31.13
N ASP A 89 16.37 -0.16 30.06
CA ASP A 89 17.82 -0.17 29.85
C ASP A 89 18.33 0.88 28.84
N ALA A 90 17.42 1.64 28.20
CA ALA A 90 17.77 2.82 27.39
C ALA A 90 16.67 3.89 27.40
N GLU A 91 17.00 5.09 26.91
CA GLU A 91 16.05 6.20 26.74
C GLU A 91 15.00 5.96 25.66
N CYS A 92 15.23 5.02 24.74
CA CYS A 92 14.32 4.64 23.65
C CYS A 92 14.41 3.13 23.43
N CYS A 93 13.39 2.42 22.95
CA CYS A 93 12.13 2.91 22.40
C CYS A 93 10.93 2.15 22.95
N VAL A 94 9.73 2.69 22.70
CA VAL A 94 8.45 2.10 23.09
C VAL A 94 7.67 1.69 21.84
N MET A 95 6.93 0.60 21.96
CA MET A 95 6.04 0.13 20.91
C MET A 95 4.94 1.19 20.66
N PRO A 96 4.71 1.63 19.42
CA PRO A 96 3.63 2.54 19.06
C PRO A 96 2.28 1.80 18.92
N PRO A 97 1.16 2.56 18.88
CA PRO A 97 -0.12 2.05 18.41
C PRO A 97 -0.04 1.53 16.97
N SER A 98 -1.01 0.70 16.58
CA SER A 98 -1.11 0.24 15.19
C SER A 98 -1.70 1.29 14.24
N MET A 99 -2.54 2.20 14.73
CA MET A 99 -3.11 3.29 13.95
C MET A 99 -2.65 4.63 14.51
N ILE A 100 -2.02 5.43 13.66
CA ILE A 100 -1.52 6.76 14.01
C ILE A 100 -1.93 7.68 12.87
N HIS A 101 -2.36 8.90 13.17
CA HIS A 101 -2.52 9.93 12.15
C HIS A 101 -1.83 11.23 12.54
N VAL A 102 -1.25 11.85 11.53
CA VAL A 102 -0.34 12.98 11.62
C VAL A 102 -0.92 14.09 10.77
N ASN A 103 -0.99 15.30 11.29
CA ASN A 103 -1.43 16.45 10.50
C ASN A 103 -0.39 16.84 9.44
N ARG A 104 -0.76 17.76 8.57
CA ARG A 104 0.12 18.31 7.53
C ARG A 104 1.43 18.89 8.08
N ASP A 105 1.40 19.45 9.29
CA ASP A 105 2.58 20.02 9.97
C ASP A 105 3.49 18.98 10.62
N GLY A 106 3.13 17.69 10.57
CA GLY A 106 3.92 16.58 11.08
C GLY A 106 3.65 16.25 12.55
N ASP A 107 2.63 16.83 13.18
CA ASP A 107 2.22 16.52 14.56
C ASP A 107 1.29 15.31 14.61
N VAL A 108 1.50 14.41 15.56
CA VAL A 108 0.54 13.34 15.86
C VAL A 108 -0.71 13.95 16.50
N ILE A 109 -1.86 13.76 15.87
CA ILE A 109 -3.14 14.32 16.31
C ILE A 109 -4.08 13.28 16.94
N GLY A 110 -3.73 12.01 16.87
CA GLY A 110 -4.47 10.92 17.49
C GLY A 110 -3.91 9.55 17.12
N TRP A 111 -4.47 8.52 17.74
CA TRP A 111 -4.05 7.14 17.55
C TRP A 111 -5.06 6.20 18.19
N PHE A 112 -5.08 4.96 17.71
CA PHE A 112 -5.79 3.86 18.37
C PHE A 112 -5.14 2.52 18.03
N ASP A 113 -5.52 1.50 18.78
CA ASP A 113 -5.09 0.13 18.52
C ASP A 113 -6.16 -0.63 17.72
N ALA A 114 -5.72 -1.18 16.60
CA ALA A 114 -6.49 -2.02 15.72
C ALA A 114 -5.68 -3.29 15.42
N PRO A 115 -6.35 -4.39 15.08
CA PRO A 115 -5.67 -5.58 14.61
C PRO A 115 -4.81 -5.25 13.39
N GLN A 116 -3.62 -5.85 13.30
CA GLN A 116 -2.65 -5.59 12.23
C GLN A 116 -2.99 -6.30 10.91
N GLY A 117 -2.43 -5.75 9.83
CA GLY A 117 -2.21 -6.44 8.56
C GLY A 117 -2.02 -5.46 7.39
N HIS A 118 -2.62 -5.65 6.21
CA HIS A 118 -2.22 -4.93 4.98
C HIS A 118 -3.06 -3.73 4.52
N GLY A 119 -4.34 -3.92 4.17
CA GLY A 119 -5.11 -2.86 3.49
C GLY A 119 -5.56 -1.77 4.45
N MET A 120 -5.42 -0.51 4.05
CA MET A 120 -6.02 0.64 4.73
C MET A 120 -6.52 1.68 3.72
N ASP A 121 -7.65 2.29 4.01
CA ASP A 121 -8.12 3.52 3.36
C ASP A 121 -8.91 4.39 4.37
N VAL A 122 -9.08 5.67 4.06
CA VAL A 122 -9.87 6.61 4.87
C VAL A 122 -10.87 7.33 3.99
N ASP A 123 -12.15 7.30 4.37
CA ASP A 123 -13.18 7.99 3.59
C ASP A 123 -13.20 9.50 3.85
N SER A 124 -13.98 10.22 3.03
CA SER A 124 -14.15 11.67 3.15
C SER A 124 -14.85 12.12 4.44
N GLN A 125 -15.44 11.20 5.20
CA GLN A 125 -16.03 11.45 6.51
C GLN A 125 -15.05 11.16 7.65
N GLY A 126 -13.85 10.66 7.35
CA GLY A 126 -12.80 10.34 8.31
C GLY A 126 -12.86 8.92 8.87
N PHE A 127 -13.78 8.05 8.41
CA PHE A 127 -13.78 6.67 8.87
C PHE A 127 -12.65 5.88 8.24
N VAL A 128 -12.04 5.01 9.06
CA VAL A 128 -10.89 4.19 8.64
C VAL A 128 -11.36 2.80 8.25
N TYR A 129 -10.93 2.32 7.09
CA TYR A 129 -11.23 0.98 6.58
C TYR A 129 -9.96 0.13 6.63
N LEU A 130 -9.95 -0.93 7.43
CA LEU A 130 -8.83 -1.85 7.53
C LEU A 130 -9.19 -3.19 6.90
N GLY A 131 -8.41 -3.59 5.90
CA GLY A 131 -8.62 -4.80 5.11
C GLY A 131 -7.64 -5.91 5.48
N GLN A 132 -8.16 -7.01 6.03
CA GLN A 132 -7.47 -8.27 6.28
C GLN A 132 -8.27 -9.45 5.70
N ASP A 133 -8.65 -10.40 6.55
CA ASP A 133 -9.61 -11.44 6.26
C ASP A 133 -11.02 -10.86 6.02
N THR A 134 -11.34 -9.75 6.70
CA THR A 134 -12.55 -8.95 6.54
C THR A 134 -12.17 -7.49 6.30
N VAL A 135 -13.13 -6.67 5.87
CA VAL A 135 -12.96 -5.20 5.84
C VAL A 135 -13.74 -4.61 6.99
N ARG A 136 -13.07 -3.91 7.89
CA ARG A 136 -13.69 -3.27 9.06
C ARG A 136 -13.61 -1.77 8.96
N LYS A 137 -14.72 -1.12 9.31
CA LYS A 137 -14.85 0.33 9.41
C LYS A 137 -14.70 0.74 10.87
N TYR A 138 -13.80 1.68 11.15
CA TYR A 138 -13.50 2.19 12.49
C TYR A 138 -13.88 3.66 12.60
N ASP A 139 -14.45 4.04 13.75
CA ASP A 139 -14.55 5.43 14.16
C ASP A 139 -13.16 5.92 14.59
N PRO A 140 -12.60 6.95 13.95
CA PRO A 140 -11.25 7.45 14.24
C PRO A 140 -11.09 8.03 15.65
N ASN A 141 -12.18 8.50 16.28
CA ASN A 141 -12.12 9.17 17.57
C ASN A 141 -12.14 8.18 18.73
N THR A 142 -12.86 7.06 18.57
CA THR A 142 -13.02 6.04 19.62
C THR A 142 -12.13 4.82 19.38
N GLY A 143 -11.72 4.58 18.12
CA GLY A 143 -11.05 3.35 17.71
C GLY A 143 -11.98 2.14 17.67
N GLU A 144 -13.30 2.34 17.79
CA GLU A 144 -14.29 1.25 17.81
C GLU A 144 -14.71 0.84 16.39
N VAL A 145 -15.02 -0.45 16.22
CA VAL A 145 -15.56 -0.98 14.98
C VAL A 145 -17.03 -0.59 14.84
N VAL A 146 -17.36 0.16 13.80
CA VAL A 146 -18.73 0.61 13.48
C VAL A 146 -19.36 -0.16 12.33
N GLY A 147 -18.58 -1.00 11.65
CA GLY A 147 -19.08 -1.89 10.60
C GLY A 147 -18.05 -2.93 10.20
N GLU A 148 -18.53 -4.09 9.77
CA GLU A 148 -17.70 -5.15 9.22
C GLU A 148 -18.35 -5.69 7.96
N ILE A 149 -17.59 -5.69 6.86
CA ILE A 149 -17.88 -6.46 5.67
C ILE A 149 -17.21 -7.81 5.89
N ALA A 150 -18.03 -8.81 6.19
CA ALA A 150 -17.57 -10.17 6.36
C ALA A 150 -16.86 -10.65 5.08
N ARG A 151 -15.88 -11.54 5.27
CA ARG A 151 -15.28 -12.28 4.17
C ARG A 151 -16.37 -12.97 3.36
N THR A 152 -16.23 -13.04 2.03
CA THR A 152 -16.98 -14.04 1.26
C THR A 152 -16.74 -15.40 1.92
N PRO A 153 -17.79 -16.15 2.34
CA PRO A 153 -17.66 -17.27 3.27
C PRO A 153 -16.83 -18.46 2.75
N GLU A 154 -16.30 -18.36 1.54
CA GLU A 154 -15.79 -19.46 0.77
C GLU A 154 -14.40 -19.13 0.24
N ARG A 155 -13.39 -19.78 0.84
CA ARG A 155 -12.10 -20.02 0.21
C ARG A 155 -11.73 -21.48 0.37
N GLU A 156 -11.06 -22.03 -0.64
CA GLU A 156 -10.43 -23.35 -0.61
C GLU A 156 -9.49 -23.45 0.62
N GLY A 157 -9.94 -24.11 1.71
CA GLY A 157 -9.19 -24.24 2.98
C GLY A 157 -9.84 -23.66 4.25
N GLY A 158 -11.01 -23.01 4.18
CA GLY A 158 -12.01 -22.94 5.28
C GLY A 158 -11.58 -22.51 6.70
N GLY A 159 -10.57 -21.65 6.87
CA GLY A 159 -10.18 -21.16 8.20
C GLY A 159 -11.30 -20.36 8.91
N ARG A 160 -11.26 -20.33 10.25
CA ARG A 160 -12.24 -19.60 11.11
C ARG A 160 -12.35 -18.14 10.66
N VAL A 161 -13.57 -17.67 10.43
CA VAL A 161 -13.87 -16.27 10.12
C VAL A 161 -13.80 -15.40 11.38
N GLY A 162 -13.25 -14.20 11.24
CA GLY A 162 -13.13 -13.22 12.32
C GLY A 162 -11.77 -13.26 13.03
N LEU A 163 -11.21 -12.07 13.27
CA LEU A 163 -10.06 -11.94 14.15
C LEU A 163 -10.48 -12.31 15.59
N PRO A 164 -9.57 -12.82 16.43
CA PRO A 164 -9.86 -12.99 17.85
C PRO A 164 -10.39 -11.67 18.46
N GLU A 165 -11.19 -11.77 19.51
CA GLU A 165 -11.68 -10.59 20.25
C GLU A 165 -10.50 -9.67 20.58
N TRP A 166 -10.59 -8.43 20.12
CA TRP A 166 -9.60 -7.37 20.30
C TRP A 166 -10.06 -6.47 21.46
N PRO A 167 -9.16 -5.93 22.30
CA PRO A 167 -7.70 -5.94 22.20
C PRO A 167 -7.04 -7.12 22.94
N PRO A 168 -5.99 -7.76 22.39
CA PRO A 168 -5.09 -8.59 23.18
C PRO A 168 -4.38 -7.70 24.21
N GLU A 169 -4.06 -8.28 25.35
CA GLU A 169 -3.13 -7.69 26.30
C GLU A 169 -1.85 -7.26 25.56
N ARG A 170 -1.36 -6.04 25.84
CA ARG A 170 -0.18 -5.47 25.17
C ARG A 170 1.04 -6.34 25.48
N LEU A 171 1.42 -7.21 24.55
CA LEU A 171 2.62 -8.03 24.66
C LEU A 171 3.79 -7.29 24.00
N PRO A 172 4.99 -7.28 24.61
CA PRO A 172 6.20 -6.76 23.98
C PRO A 172 6.44 -7.40 22.62
N GLY A 173 6.97 -6.61 21.68
CA GLY A 173 7.22 -7.05 20.32
C GLY A 173 8.32 -8.09 20.32
N ILE A 174 7.97 -9.34 20.03
CA ILE A 174 8.95 -10.44 19.88
C ILE A 174 9.64 -10.36 18.50
N GLY A 175 9.13 -9.51 17.60
CA GLY A 175 9.43 -9.53 16.18
C GLY A 175 8.79 -10.73 15.49
N SER A 176 8.43 -10.57 14.22
CA SER A 176 8.14 -11.75 13.39
C SER A 176 9.47 -12.44 13.03
N ARG A 177 9.48 -13.75 12.79
CA ARG A 177 10.69 -14.46 12.29
C ARG A 177 11.12 -13.99 10.88
N GLY A 178 10.48 -12.96 10.34
CA GLY A 178 10.70 -12.43 8.99
C GLY A 178 10.08 -13.30 7.90
N PRO A 179 9.98 -12.77 6.67
CA PRO A 179 9.40 -13.49 5.53
C PRO A 179 10.21 -14.75 5.15
N ILE A 180 11.48 -14.82 5.53
CA ILE A 180 12.36 -15.97 5.30
C ILE A 180 12.15 -17.11 6.29
N ALA A 181 11.44 -16.91 7.41
CA ALA A 181 11.26 -17.95 8.41
C ALA A 181 10.64 -19.21 7.84
N ASN A 182 9.58 -19.04 7.05
CA ASN A 182 8.88 -20.14 6.42
C ASN A 182 9.72 -20.74 5.30
N PHE A 183 10.53 -19.94 4.59
CA PHE A 183 11.47 -20.44 3.60
C PHE A 183 12.55 -21.32 4.25
N ILE A 184 13.17 -20.86 5.34
CA ILE A 184 14.17 -21.63 6.09
C ILE A 184 13.53 -22.88 6.71
N ASN A 185 12.38 -22.76 7.39
CA ASN A 185 11.68 -23.91 7.95
C ASN A 185 11.30 -24.94 6.87
N ASN A 186 10.88 -24.49 5.68
CA ASN A 186 10.56 -25.38 4.57
C ASN A 186 11.81 -26.00 3.94
N LEU A 187 12.92 -25.27 3.86
CA LEU A 187 14.22 -25.81 3.45
C LEU A 187 14.75 -26.84 4.46
N GLU A 188 14.66 -26.55 5.76
CA GLU A 188 15.04 -27.44 6.84
C GLU A 188 14.16 -28.70 6.84
N ARG A 189 12.85 -28.54 6.65
CA ARG A 189 11.90 -29.65 6.49
C ARG A 189 12.18 -30.49 5.24
N ALA A 190 12.50 -29.85 4.10
CA ALA A 190 12.87 -30.54 2.87
C ALA A 190 14.23 -31.24 2.95
N ARG A 191 15.13 -30.74 3.80
CA ARG A 191 16.47 -31.27 4.03
C ARG A 191 16.49 -32.34 5.14
N ASN A 192 15.45 -32.44 5.97
CA ASN A 192 15.34 -33.46 7.02
C ASN A 192 14.52 -34.68 6.54
N PRO A 193 15.16 -35.84 6.26
CA PRO A 193 14.48 -37.06 5.82
C PRO A 193 13.59 -37.70 6.89
N GLU A 194 13.68 -37.28 8.15
CA GLU A 194 12.85 -37.79 9.26
C GLU A 194 11.55 -36.99 9.48
N THR A 195 11.28 -35.94 8.68
CA THR A 195 10.02 -35.21 8.79
C THR A 195 8.86 -36.18 8.50
N PRO A 196 7.94 -36.41 9.45
CA PRO A 196 6.80 -37.28 9.21
C PRO A 196 5.99 -36.74 8.03
N ALA A 197 5.67 -37.62 7.07
CA ALA A 197 4.76 -37.28 5.99
C ALA A 197 3.43 -36.78 6.59
N PRO A 198 2.78 -35.77 5.99
CA PRO A 198 1.47 -35.33 6.46
C PRO A 198 0.51 -36.51 6.47
N ASN A 199 -0.31 -36.61 7.52
CA ASN A 199 -1.25 -37.72 7.70
C ASN A 199 -2.10 -37.91 6.42
N PRO A 200 -2.07 -39.09 5.77
CA PRO A 200 -2.79 -39.35 4.53
C PRO A 200 -4.29 -39.05 4.61
N GLU A 201 -4.92 -39.32 5.74
CA GLU A 201 -6.35 -39.05 5.97
C GLU A 201 -6.64 -37.55 6.00
N THR A 202 -5.73 -36.76 6.59
CA THR A 202 -5.85 -35.30 6.61
C THR A 202 -5.66 -34.73 5.21
N VAL A 203 -4.70 -35.25 4.44
CA VAL A 203 -4.47 -34.84 3.05
C VAL A 203 -5.68 -35.17 2.18
N ALA A 204 -6.25 -36.37 2.32
CA ALA A 204 -7.42 -36.81 1.57
C ALA A 204 -8.67 -35.97 1.91
N ARG A 205 -8.92 -35.72 3.19
CA ARG A 205 -10.02 -34.84 3.64
C ARG A 205 -9.89 -33.44 3.04
N GLN A 206 -8.70 -32.84 3.14
CA GLN A 206 -8.44 -31.53 2.55
C GLN A 206 -8.62 -31.56 1.02
N GLN A 207 -8.16 -32.60 0.32
CA GLN A 207 -8.38 -32.75 -1.12
C GLN A 207 -9.86 -32.78 -1.47
N GLN A 208 -10.67 -33.49 -0.69
CA GLN A 208 -12.11 -33.57 -0.91
C GLN A 208 -12.81 -32.23 -0.68
N GLU A 209 -12.53 -31.56 0.44
CA GLU A 209 -13.04 -30.22 0.73
C GLU A 209 -12.69 -29.22 -0.38
N ARG A 210 -11.47 -29.32 -0.92
CA ARG A 210 -11.01 -28.51 -2.06
C ARG A 210 -11.77 -28.80 -3.36
N MET A 211 -12.06 -30.06 -3.65
CA MET A 211 -12.86 -30.43 -4.82
C MET A 211 -14.31 -29.96 -4.69
N GLU A 212 -14.92 -30.16 -3.52
CA GLU A 212 -16.28 -29.70 -3.22
C GLU A 212 -16.39 -28.18 -3.34
N PHE A 213 -15.38 -27.46 -2.82
CA PHE A 213 -15.25 -26.02 -2.97
C PHE A 213 -15.25 -25.59 -4.44
N ARG A 214 -14.39 -26.20 -5.28
CA ARG A 214 -14.27 -25.88 -6.71
C ARG A 214 -15.49 -26.28 -7.53
N MET A 215 -16.28 -27.26 -7.08
CA MET A 215 -17.57 -27.57 -7.69
C MET A 215 -18.62 -26.51 -7.37
N LYS A 216 -18.62 -25.99 -6.14
CA LYS A 216 -19.54 -24.94 -5.69
C LYS A 216 -19.17 -23.55 -6.26
N TYR A 217 -17.87 -23.29 -6.38
CA TYR A 217 -17.27 -22.08 -6.93
C TYR A 217 -16.33 -22.47 -8.08
N PRO A 218 -16.87 -22.81 -9.27
CA PRO A 218 -16.03 -23.01 -10.43
C PRO A 218 -15.23 -21.72 -10.67
N PRO A 219 -13.93 -21.81 -10.98
CA PRO A 219 -13.12 -20.63 -11.27
C PRO A 219 -13.73 -19.91 -12.49
N GLU A 220 -14.40 -18.79 -12.25
CA GLU A 220 -14.80 -17.87 -13.30
C GLU A 220 -13.55 -17.14 -13.75
N THR A 221 -12.99 -17.56 -14.88
CA THR A 221 -11.92 -16.86 -15.59
C THR A 221 -12.40 -15.47 -16.03
N PRO A 222 -11.67 -14.38 -15.75
CA PRO A 222 -11.44 -13.30 -16.70
C PRO A 222 -10.43 -13.74 -17.77
#